data_AF-A0A847NIJ6-F1
#
_entry.id   AF-A0A847NIJ6-F1
#
_cell.length_a   1.000
_cell.length_b   1.000
_cell.length_c   1.000
_cell.angle_alpha   90.00
_cell.angle_beta   90.00
_cell.angle_gamma   90.00
#
_symmetry.space_group_name_H-M   'P 1'
#
loop_
_entity.id
_entity.type
_entity.pdbx_description
1 polymer ?
#
loop_
_entity_poly.entity_id
_entity_poly.type
_entity_poly.pdbx_seq_one_letter_code
_entity_poly.pdbx_strand_id
1 'polypeptide(L)' 'MLIGLSFIILSVLIYGFENYDLIDEDGLRVLRKKDKLEKDKVYRYKILVAILALVLGVFRLLSWIIY' A
#
# COMPACT_ATOMS: atom_id res chain seq x y z
N MET A 1 2.72 -18.76 4.40
CA MET A 1 1.43 -18.16 3.98
C MET A 1 1.10 -16.83 4.68
N LEU A 2 0.81 -16.80 6.00
CA LEU A 2 0.37 -15.58 6.73
C LEU A 2 1.31 -14.37 6.58
N ILE A 3 2.63 -14.61 6.62
CA ILE A 3 3.64 -13.56 6.44
C ILE A 3 3.53 -12.94 5.03
N GLY A 4 3.38 -13.74 3.98
CA GLY A 4 3.23 -13.23 2.60
C GLY A 4 1.98 -12.38 2.44
N LEU A 5 0.87 -12.81 3.06
CA LEU A 5 -0.39 -12.08 3.09
C LEU A 5 -0.24 -10.73 3.82
N SER A 6 0.49 -10.70 4.94
CA SER A 6 0.75 -9.45 5.67
C SER A 6 1.53 -8.42 4.85
N PHE A 7 2.51 -8.87 4.06
CA PHE A 7 3.29 -8.00 3.16
C PHE A 7 2.43 -7.41 2.02
N ILE A 8 1.53 -8.21 1.46
CA ILE A 8 0.59 -7.73 0.43
C ILE A 8 -0.36 -6.68 1.00
N ILE A 9 -0.94 -6.95 2.18
CA ILE A 9 -1.81 -5.98 2.87
C ILE A 9 -1.05 -4.69 3.17
N LEU A 10 0.20 -4.79 3.65
CA LEU A 10 1.04 -3.62 3.93
C LEU A 10 1.26 -2.77 2.67
N SER A 11 1.56 -3.41 1.53
CA SER A 11 1.73 -2.72 0.26
C SER A 11 0.46 -1.98 -0.17
N VAL A 12 -0.71 -2.63 -0.03
CA VAL A 12 -2.00 -2.03 -0.40
C VAL A 12 -2.31 -0.85 0.52
N LEU A 13 -2.02 -0.96 1.82
CA LEU A 13 -2.21 0.13 2.77
C LEU A 13 -1.31 1.33 2.46
N ILE A 14 -0.01 1.10 2.21
CA ILE A 14 0.91 2.19 1.85
C ILE A 14 0.42 2.89 0.58
N TYR A 15 -0.01 2.15 -0.43
CA TYR A 15 -0.57 2.73 -1.66
C TYR A 15 -1.88 3.50 -1.39
N GLY A 16 -2.75 2.97 -0.53
CA GLY A 16 -4.01 3.57 -0.15
C GLY A 16 -3.83 4.89 0.59
N PHE A 17 -3.05 4.91 1.67
CA PHE A 17 -2.76 6.13 2.45
C PHE A 17 -2.07 7.22 1.64
N GLU A 18 -1.28 6.83 0.64
CA GLU A 18 -0.58 7.81 -0.19
C GLU A 18 -1.49 8.42 -1.27
N ASN A 19 -2.40 7.63 -1.86
CA ASN A 19 -3.28 8.11 -2.94
C ASN A 19 -4.63 8.64 -2.47
N TYR A 20 -5.09 8.25 -1.30
CA TYR A 20 -6.39 8.62 -0.75
C TYR A 20 -6.20 9.41 0.53
N ASP A 21 -6.95 10.49 0.65
CA ASP A 21 -7.12 11.20 1.92
C ASP A 21 -8.44 10.80 2.55
N LEU A 22 -8.43 10.69 3.86
CA LEU A 22 -9.64 10.50 4.65
C LEU A 22 -10.17 11.91 4.97
N ILE A 23 -11.11 12.36 4.16
CA ILE A 23 -11.76 13.67 4.35
C ILE A 23 -13.12 13.41 5.01
N ASP A 24 -13.43 14.24 5.99
CA ASP A 24 -14.73 14.25 6.64
C ASP A 24 -15.64 15.18 5.82
N GLU A 25 -16.51 14.58 5.00
CA GLU A 25 -17.58 15.29 4.28
C GLU A 25 -18.90 14.90 4.96
N ASP A 26 -19.60 15.89 5.51
CA ASP A 26 -20.92 15.75 6.14
C ASP A 26 -21.02 14.64 7.21
N GLY A 27 -20.00 14.48 8.05
CA GLY A 27 -20.00 13.53 9.18
C GLY A 27 -19.78 12.07 8.77
N LEU A 28 -19.47 11.82 7.49
CA LEU A 28 -19.07 10.52 6.96
C LEU A 28 -17.60 10.57 6.51
N ARG A 29 -16.80 9.59 6.95
CA ARG A 29 -15.41 9.45 6.51
C ARG A 29 -15.39 8.89 5.09
N VAL A 30 -15.18 9.74 4.10
CA VAL A 30 -15.12 9.35 2.69
C VAL A 30 -13.67 9.29 2.23
N LEU A 31 -13.31 8.23 1.51
CA LEU A 31 -12.02 8.11 0.84
C LEU A 31 -12.04 8.98 -0.43
N ARG A 32 -11.44 10.17 -0.37
CA ARG A 32 -11.27 11.03 -1.55
C ARG A 32 -9.89 10.83 -2.13
N LYS A 33 -9.79 10.66 -3.44
CA LYS A 33 -8.50 10.64 -4.13
C LYS A 33 -7.82 11.99 -3.94
N LYS A 34 -6.55 12.01 -3.51
CA LYS A 34 -5.78 13.25 -3.34
C LYS A 34 -5.59 13.92 -4.70
N ASP A 35 -6.15 15.12 -4.88
CA ASP A 35 -6.00 15.94 -6.09
C ASP A 35 -4.56 16.45 -6.28
N LYS A 36 -3.86 16.72 -5.18
CA LYS A 36 -2.44 17.11 -5.16
C LYS A 36 -1.62 16.03 -4.47
N LEU A 37 -1.23 15.03 -5.23
CA LEU A 37 -0.12 14.16 -4.84
C LEU A 37 1.18 14.96 -4.90
N GLU A 38 1.66 15.43 -3.75
CA GLU A 38 3.01 15.95 -3.61
C GLU A 38 3.99 14.81 -3.92
N LYS A 39 4.49 14.78 -5.17
CA LYS A 39 5.47 13.80 -5.67
C LYS A 39 6.86 14.09 -5.12
N ASP A 40 6.96 14.20 -3.80
CA ASP A 40 8.17 14.52 -3.10
C ASP A 40 9.14 13.33 -3.04
N LYS A 41 10.36 13.56 -2.56
CA LYS A 41 11.34 12.46 -2.38
C LYS A 41 10.79 11.33 -1.50
N VAL A 42 9.96 11.69 -0.51
CA VAL A 42 9.29 10.76 0.41
C VAL A 42 8.26 9.90 -0.32
N TYR A 43 7.49 10.48 -1.24
CA TYR A 43 6.51 9.75 -2.07
C TYR A 43 7.20 8.65 -2.89
N ARG A 44 8.33 8.98 -3.53
CA ARG A 44 9.11 8.00 -4.31
C ARG A 44 9.61 6.86 -3.44
N TYR A 45 10.10 7.17 -2.24
CA TYR A 45 10.58 6.15 -1.30
C TYR A 45 9.45 5.24 -0.81
N LYS A 46 8.30 5.80 -0.45
CA LYS A 46 7.12 5.03 -0.03
C LYS A 46 6.63 4.08 -1.13
N ILE A 47 6.62 4.52 -2.38
CA ILE A 47 6.27 3.65 -3.52
C ILE A 47 7.28 2.53 -3.71
N LEU A 48 8.58 2.82 -3.63
CA LEU A 48 9.62 1.81 -3.73
C LEU A 48 9.47 0.75 -2.62
N VAL A 49 9.19 1.18 -1.38
CA VAL A 49 8.93 0.28 -0.26
C VAL A 49 7.66 -0.54 -0.48
N ALA A 50 6.60 0.05 -1.02
CA ALA A 50 5.37 -0.68 -1.35
C ALA A 50 5.62 -1.77 -2.40
N ILE A 51 6.31 -1.43 -3.51
CA ILE A 51 6.66 -2.39 -4.55
C ILE A 51 7.52 -3.51 -3.98
N LEU A 52 8.52 -3.18 -3.17
CA LEU A 52 9.42 -4.16 -2.56
C LEU A 52 8.68 -5.09 -1.59
N ALA A 53 7.77 -4.55 -0.77
CA ALA A 53 6.89 -5.33 0.09
C ALA A 53 5.98 -6.26 -0.71
N LEU A 54 5.40 -5.78 -1.83
CA LEU A 54 4.57 -6.59 -2.70
C LEU A 54 5.35 -7.76 -3.32
N VAL A 55 6.54 -7.48 -3.86
CA VAL A 55 7.42 -8.50 -4.42
C VAL A 55 7.76 -9.57 -3.37
N LEU A 56 8.20 -9.16 -2.18
CA LEU A 56 8.49 -10.10 -1.08
C LEU A 56 7.27 -10.92 -0.66
N GLY A 57 6.09 -10.29 -0.59
CA GLY A 57 4.83 -10.97 -0.28
C GLY A 57 4.47 -12.04 -1.32
N VAL A 58 4.57 -11.70 -2.60
CA VAL A 58 4.32 -12.63 -3.72
C VAL A 58 5.33 -13.78 -3.70
N PHE A 59 6.63 -13.50 -3.56
CA PHE A 59 7.67 -14.53 -3.47
C PHE A 59 7.44 -15.48 -2.29
N ARG A 60 6.99 -14.95 -1.13
CA ARG A 60 6.70 -15.77 0.05
C ARG A 60 5.47 -16.64 -0.12
N LEU A 61 4.46 -16.18 -0.85
CA LEU A 61 3.30 -17.00 -1.24
C LEU A 61 3.70 -18.06 -2.26
N LEU A 62 4.46 -17.69 -3.29
CA LEU A 62 4.96 -18.63 -4.30
C LEU A 62 5.80 -19.74 -3.66
N SER A 63 6.71 -19.36 -2.76
CA SER A 63 7.54 -20.30 -2.01
C SER A 63 6.72 -21.27 -1.17
N TRP A 64 5.55 -20.86 -0.66
CA TRP A 64 4.67 -21.72 0.12
C TRP A 64 3.77 -22.62 -0.75
N ILE A 65 3.54 -22.23 -2.01
CA ILE A 65 2.82 -23.08 -2.97
C ILE A 65 3.75 -24.17 -3.51
N ILE A 66 5.03 -23.83 -3.73
CA ILE A 66 6.03 -24.72 -4.32
C ILE A 66 6.66 -25.66 -3.26
N TYR A 67 6.86 -25.18 -2.04
CA TYR A 67 7.42 -25.93 -0.90
C TYR A 67 6.40 -26.03 0.24
#